data_AF-A0A8T3QWU0-F1
#
_entry.id   AF-A0A8T3QWU0-F1
#
_cell.length_a   1.000
_cell.length_b   1.000
_cell.length_c   1.000
_cell.angle_alpha   90.00
_cell.angle_beta   90.00
_cell.angle_gamma   90.00
#
_symmetry.space_group_name_H-M   'P 1'
#
loop_
_entity.id
_entity.type
_entity.pdbx_description
1 polymer ?
#
loop_
_entity_poly.entity_id
_entity_poly.type
_entity_poly.pdbx_seq_one_letter_code
_entity_poly.pdbx_strand_id
1 'polypeptide(L)' 'EDFSYVLQRVPGLMAFIGARPASQDVATAPENHSNLVVFDEPPMALGVALYAAAALDGFDS' A
#
# COMPACT_ATOMS: atom_id res chain seq x y z
N GLU A 1 -1.31 -1.91 12.69
CA GLU A 1 -0.06 -1.23 12.30
C GLU A 1 0.39 -0.23 13.34
N ASP A 2 1.63 -0.39 13.78
CA ASP A 2 2.33 0.53 14.69
C ASP A 2 2.46 1.95 14.12
N PHE A 3 2.39 2.11 12.79
CA PHE A 3 2.35 3.40 12.11
C PHE A 3 1.23 4.35 12.60
N SER A 4 0.15 3.80 13.17
CA SER A 4 -0.91 4.60 13.81
C SER A 4 -0.41 5.54 14.92
N TYR A 5 0.64 5.16 15.65
CA TYR A 5 1.24 6.03 16.67
C TYR A 5 1.93 7.27 16.07
N VAL A 6 2.39 7.18 14.82
CA VAL A 6 2.95 8.33 14.08
C VAL A 6 1.83 9.29 13.69
N LEU A 7 0.75 8.75 13.12
CA LEU A 7 -0.41 9.54 12.65
C LEU A 7 -1.16 10.27 13.78
N GLN A 8 -1.01 9.82 15.04
CA GLN A 8 -1.52 10.53 16.21
C GLN A 8 -0.74 11.83 16.52
N ARG A 9 0.49 11.98 16.02
CA ARG A 9 1.39 13.08 16.36
C ARG A 9 1.69 14.01 15.20
N VAL A 10 1.65 13.48 13.98
CA VAL A 10 1.97 14.20 12.76
C VAL A 10 0.83 14.00 11.76
N PRO A 11 0.30 15.07 11.15
CA PRO A 11 -0.64 14.93 10.05
C PRO A 11 -0.04 14.05 8.94
N GLY A 12 -0.74 12.99 8.57
CA GLY A 12 -0.27 12.04 7.59
C GLY A 12 -1.36 11.08 7.17
N LEU A 13 -1.01 10.14 6.29
CA LEU A 13 -1.93 9.14 5.77
C LEU A 13 -1.27 7.76 5.72
N MET A 14 -2.10 6.72 5.78
CA MET A 14 -1.73 5.35 5.43
C MET A 14 -2.71 4.88 4.36
N ALA A 15 -2.19 4.37 3.25
CA ALA A 15 -2.97 3.87 2.13
C ALA A 15 -2.60 2.41 1.84
N PHE A 16 -3.54 1.66 1.26
CA PHE A 16 -3.32 0.28 0.83
C PHE A 16 -3.39 0.21 -0.69
N ILE A 17 -2.42 -0.49 -1.28
CA ILE A 17 -2.40 -0.82 -2.71
C ILE A 17 -2.60 -2.32 -2.83
N GLY A 18 -3.63 -2.72 -3.57
CA GLY A 18 -3.88 -4.12 -3.86
C GLY A 18 -2.79 -4.70 -4.76
N ALA A 19 -2.22 -5.82 -4.35
CA ALA A 19 -1.20 -6.54 -5.13
C ALA A 19 -1.55 -8.03 -5.34
N ARG A 20 -2.82 -8.41 -5.21
CA ARG A 20 -3.27 -9.77 -5.52
C ARG A 20 -3.09 -10.04 -7.03
N PRO A 21 -2.52 -11.20 -7.42
CA PRO A 21 -2.49 -11.61 -8.81
C PRO A 21 -3.87 -11.64 -9.46
N ALA A 22 -3.99 -11.02 -10.63
CA ALA A 22 -5.28 -10.90 -11.33
C ALA A 22 -5.95 -12.25 -11.62
N SER A 23 -5.16 -13.33 -11.74
CA SER A 23 -5.63 -14.69 -11.98
C SER A 23 -6.21 -15.40 -10.75
N GLN A 24 -6.06 -14.86 -9.53
CA GLN A 24 -6.59 -15.45 -8.31
C GLN A 24 -7.99 -14.90 -8.00
N ASP A 25 -8.86 -15.70 -7.37
CA ASP A 25 -10.16 -15.22 -6.90
C ASP A 25 -9.99 -14.40 -5.60
N VAL A 26 -10.63 -13.23 -5.53
CA VAL A 26 -10.57 -12.36 -4.35
C VAL A 26 -11.16 -13.01 -3.10
N ALA A 27 -12.14 -13.91 -3.25
CA ALA A 27 -12.82 -14.53 -2.11
C ALA A 27 -11.99 -15.64 -1.45
N THR A 28 -10.97 -16.15 -2.14
CA THR A 28 -10.21 -17.34 -1.72
C THR A 28 -8.69 -17.17 -1.75
N ALA A 29 -8.19 -16.07 -2.33
CA ALA A 29 -6.76 -15.76 -2.35
C ALA A 29 -6.19 -15.72 -0.93
N PRO A 30 -5.00 -16.31 -0.68
CA PRO A 30 -4.35 -16.24 0.62
C PRO A 30 -4.08 -14.79 1.04
N GLU A 31 -4.37 -14.46 2.30
CA GLU A 31 -4.20 -13.11 2.84
C GLU A 31 -2.75 -12.83 3.29
N ASN A 32 -2.45 -11.56 3.55
CA ASN A 32 -1.23 -11.15 4.24
C ASN A 32 -1.04 -11.96 5.53
N HIS A 33 0.19 -12.36 5.83
CA HIS A 33 0.58 -13.31 6.89
C HIS A 33 0.40 -14.81 6.57
N SER A 34 -0.18 -15.18 5.42
CA SER A 34 -0.11 -16.56 4.94
C SER A 34 1.27 -16.87 4.37
N ASN A 35 1.76 -18.11 4.55
CA ASN A 35 2.97 -18.60 3.85
C ASN A 35 2.73 -18.88 2.37
N LEU A 36 1.48 -18.77 1.90
CA LEU A 36 1.06 -19.00 0.51
C LEU A 36 0.71 -17.69 -0.22
N VAL A 37 0.80 -16.54 0.44
CA VAL A 37 0.49 -15.25 -0.20
C VAL A 37 1.47 -14.97 -1.33
N VAL A 38 0.95 -14.48 -2.45
CA VAL A 38 1.73 -14.04 -3.62
C VAL A 38 1.31 -12.62 -3.96
N PHE A 39 2.28 -11.77 -4.26
CA PHE A 39 2.04 -10.40 -4.68
C PHE A 39 2.52 -10.18 -6.12
N ASP A 40 1.69 -9.51 -6.92
CA ASP A 40 2.06 -8.97 -8.21
C ASP A 40 3.02 -7.79 -8.01
N GLU A 41 4.07 -7.74 -8.83
CA GLU A 41 5.08 -6.67 -8.82
C GLU A 41 4.61 -5.35 -9.46
N PRO A 42 3.77 -5.31 -10.53
CA PRO A 42 3.37 -4.04 -11.17
C PRO A 42 2.80 -2.96 -10.21
N PRO A 43 1.99 -3.28 -9.18
CA PRO A 43 1.53 -2.32 -8.17
C PRO A 43 2.65 -1.64 -7.37
N MET A 44 3.87 -2.18 -7.33
CA MET A 44 5.01 -1.52 -6.68
C MET A 44 5.35 -0.18 -7.34
N ALA A 45 5.29 -0.11 -8.68
CA ALA A 45 5.52 1.14 -9.41
C ALA A 45 4.44 2.18 -9.08
N LEU A 46 3.19 1.74 -8.89
CA LEU A 46 2.11 2.62 -8.43
C LEU A 46 2.37 3.15 -7.02
N GLY A 47 2.91 2.32 -6.12
CA GLY A 47 3.33 2.76 -4.79
C GLY A 47 4.39 3.86 -4.84
N VAL A 48 5.41 3.69 -5.68
CA VAL A 48 6.45 4.72 -5.89
C VAL A 48 5.84 6.01 -6.42
N ALA A 49 4.96 5.92 -7.43
CA ALA A 49 4.29 7.09 -7.99
C ALA A 49 3.41 7.82 -6.96
N LEU A 50 2.69 7.07 -6.12
CA LEU A 50 1.87 7.62 -5.05
C LEU A 50 2.72 8.37 -4.01
N TYR A 51 3.83 7.80 -3.56
CA TYR A 51 4.75 8.47 -2.64
C TYR A 51 5.35 9.74 -3.25
N ALA A 52 5.78 9.69 -4.51
CA ALA A 52 6.34 10.85 -5.20
C ALA A 52 5.29 11.96 -5.35
N ALA A 53 4.07 11.62 -5.75
CA ALA A 53 2.98 12.58 -5.88
C ALA A 53 2.63 13.23 -4.54
N ALA A 54 2.52 12.44 -3.46
CA ALA A 54 2.24 12.97 -2.12
C ALA A 54 3.36 13.90 -1.61
N ALA A 55 4.62 13.58 -1.91
CA ALA A 55 5.74 14.44 -1.57
C ALA A 55 5.70 15.77 -2.34
N LEU A 56 5.44 15.73 -3.65
CA LEU A 56 5.33 16.93 -4.49
C LEU A 56 4.17 17.83 -4.05
N ASP A 57 2.99 17.26 -3.84
CA ASP A 57 1.80 17.97 -3.36
C ASP A 57 2.07 18.65 -2.01
N GLY A 58 2.74 17.95 -1.09
CA GLY A 58 3.12 18.50 0.22
C GLY A 58 4.24 19.55 0.20
N PHE A 59 5.04 19.64 -0.87
CA PHE A 59 6.00 20.73 -1.06
C PHE A 59 5.38 21.98 -1.67
N ASP A 60 4.31 21.81 -2.44
CA ASP A 60 3.58 22.89 -3.10
C ASP A 60 2.52 23.54 -2.17
N SER A 61 2.24 22.93 -1.01
CA SER A 61 1.30 23.38 0.04
C SER A 61 1.97 24.19 1.15
#